data_AF-A0A432GIL1-F1
#
_entry.id   AF-A0A432GIL1-F1
#
_cell.length_a   1.000
_cell.length_b   1.000
_cell.length_c   1.000
_cell.angle_alpha   90.00
_cell.angle_beta   90.00
_cell.angle_gamma   90.00
#
_symmetry.space_group_name_H-M   'P 1'
#
loop_
_entity.id
_entity.type
_entity.pdbx_description
1 polymer ?
#
loop_
_entity_poly.entity_id
_entity_poly.type
_entity_poly.pdbx_seq_one_letter_code
_entity_poly.pdbx_strand_id
1 'polypeptide(L)'
;MKVEKGKVVFNAIANNKHLNTQCGVHGEFASTVLDSVTGCAVQTLLGAGVAYGTIDLNIKMIRPVPKDENLIAEGNVNQNL
;
A
#
# COMPACT_ATOMS: atom_id res chain seq x y z
N MET A 1 -2.52 9.51 8.12
CA MET A 1 -1.84 8.22 8.37
C MET A 1 -2.12 7.82 9.81
N LYS A 2 -2.43 6.54 10.05
CA LYS A 2 -2.60 5.96 11.39
C LYS A 2 -1.64 4.79 11.54
N VAL A 3 -0.99 4.67 12.69
CA VAL A 3 0.01 3.63 12.96
C VAL A 3 -0.30 2.98 14.30
N GLU A 4 -0.40 1.66 14.30
CA GLU A 4 -0.61 0.80 15.46
C GLU A 4 0.28 -0.44 15.30
N LYS A 5 0.50 -1.19 16.39
CA LYS A 5 1.31 -2.41 16.34
C LYS A 5 0.65 -3.44 15.40
N GLY A 6 1.33 -3.77 14.31
CA GLY A 6 0.87 -4.68 13.25
C GLY A 6 -0.15 -4.08 12.28
N LYS A 7 -0.47 -2.78 12.37
CA LYS A 7 -1.48 -2.13 11.53
C LYS A 7 -1.09 -0.71 11.11
N VAL A 8 -1.19 -0.41 9.82
CA VAL A 8 -0.93 0.93 9.28
C VAL A 8 -2.01 1.32 8.27
N VAL A 9 -2.39 2.60 8.25
CA VAL A 9 -3.37 3.16 7.33
C VAL A 9 -2.82 4.41 6.64
N PHE A 10 -2.87 4.42 5.30
CA PHE A 10 -2.50 5.55 4.45
C PHE A 10 -3.71 6.18 3.78
N ASN A 11 -3.55 7.47 3.46
CA ASN A 11 -4.37 8.14 2.46
C ASN A 11 -3.54 8.24 1.18
N ALA A 12 -4.12 7.88 0.04
CA ALA A 12 -3.47 7.95 -1.26
C ALA A 12 -4.41 8.59 -2.29
N ILE A 13 -3.87 9.44 -3.15
CA ILE A 13 -4.62 10.11 -4.23
C ILE A 13 -3.86 9.91 -5.53
N ALA A 14 -4.48 9.23 -6.49
CA ALA A 14 -3.95 9.10 -7.83
C ALA A 14 -4.25 10.37 -8.63
N ASN A 15 -3.22 11.04 -9.13
CA ASN A 15 -3.35 12.18 -10.05
C ASN A 15 -2.89 11.83 -11.48
N ASN A 16 -2.88 12.83 -12.36
CA ASN A 16 -2.50 12.69 -13.78
C ASN A 16 -1.14 12.02 -14.04
N LYS A 17 -0.21 12.04 -13.07
CA LYS A 17 1.11 11.38 -13.19
C LYS A 17 1.04 9.85 -13.12
N HIS A 18 -0.09 9.30 -12.69
CA HIS A 18 -0.28 7.85 -12.51
C HIS A 18 -1.20 7.26 -13.57
N LEU A 19 -1.46 7.98 -14.67
CA LEU A 19 -2.37 7.49 -15.71
C LEU A 19 -1.63 6.59 -16.69
N ASN A 20 -2.34 5.58 -17.17
CA ASN A 20 -1.94 4.75 -18.29
C ASN A 20 -2.31 5.43 -19.63
N THR A 21 -1.92 4.79 -20.74
CA THR A 21 -2.22 5.29 -22.10
C THR A 21 -3.71 5.33 -22.45
N GLN A 22 -4.56 4.72 -21.64
CA GLN A 22 -6.03 4.72 -21.76
C GLN A 22 -6.70 5.74 -20.82
N CYS A 23 -5.93 6.63 -20.20
CA CYS A 23 -6.40 7.64 -19.24
C CYS A 23 -6.98 7.08 -17.93
N GLY A 24 -6.84 5.76 -17.68
CA GLY A 24 -7.15 5.15 -16.38
C GLY A 24 -5.92 5.19 -15.46
N VAL A 25 -6.12 5.08 -14.15
CA VAL A 25 -4.99 4.96 -13.21
C VAL A 25 -4.26 3.62 -13.45
N HIS A 26 -2.94 3.68 -13.60
CA HIS A 26 -2.09 2.52 -13.82
C HIS A 26 -2.06 1.64 -12.57
N GLY A 27 -1.99 0.32 -12.77
CA GLY A 27 -2.02 -0.65 -11.66
C GLY A 27 -0.86 -0.46 -10.67
N GLU A 28 0.27 0.06 -11.15
CA GLU A 28 1.45 0.32 -10.33
C GLU A 28 1.18 1.29 -9.17
N PHE A 29 0.25 2.24 -9.32
CA PHE A 29 -0.12 3.14 -8.23
C PHE A 29 -0.65 2.36 -7.03
N ALA A 30 -1.61 1.46 -7.27
CA ALA A 30 -2.15 0.61 -6.21
C ALA A 30 -1.08 -0.35 -5.70
N SER A 31 -0.19 -0.87 -6.56
CA SER A 31 0.92 -1.73 -6.12
C SER A 31 1.88 -1.03 -5.17
N THR A 32 2.35 0.16 -5.51
CA THR A 32 3.24 0.95 -4.64
C THR A 32 2.59 1.28 -3.31
N VAL A 33 1.31 1.72 -3.33
CA VAL A 33 0.60 2.08 -2.10
C VAL A 33 0.39 0.85 -1.20
N LEU A 34 -0.01 -0.29 -1.78
CA LEU A 34 -0.28 -1.51 -1.02
C LEU A 34 1.01 -2.15 -0.48
N ASP A 35 2.08 -2.21 -1.27
CA ASP A 35 3.39 -2.68 -0.79
C ASP A 35 3.92 -1.81 0.35
N SER A 36 3.80 -0.49 0.21
CA SER A 36 4.25 0.44 1.25
C SER A 36 3.47 0.29 2.55
N VAL A 37 2.14 0.16 2.49
CA VAL A 37 1.32 0.08 3.72
C VAL A 37 1.49 -1.26 4.44
N THR A 38 1.63 -2.37 3.71
CA THR A 38 1.88 -3.69 4.31
C THR A 38 3.30 -3.78 4.85
N GLY A 39 4.30 -3.26 4.13
CA GLY A 39 5.66 -3.15 4.61
C GLY A 39 5.75 -2.32 5.90
N CYS A 40 5.11 -1.15 5.94
CA CYS A 40 5.06 -0.35 7.16
C CYS A 40 4.36 -1.09 8.31
N ALA A 41 3.31 -1.88 8.04
CA ALA A 41 2.68 -2.70 9.06
C ALA A 41 3.66 -3.74 9.65
N VAL A 42 4.47 -4.39 8.82
CA VAL A 42 5.57 -5.28 9.27
C VAL A 42 6.59 -4.50 10.11
N GLN A 43 7.04 -3.34 9.64
CA GLN A 43 8.02 -2.50 10.35
C GLN A 43 7.60 -2.18 11.79
N THR A 44 6.29 -2.00 12.06
CA THR A 44 5.80 -1.71 13.43
C THR A 44 6.02 -2.85 14.44
N LEU A 45 6.30 -4.07 13.97
CA LEU A 45 6.53 -5.25 14.80
C LEU A 45 8.02 -5.55 15.01
N LEU A 46 8.90 -4.90 14.25
CA LEU A 46 10.34 -5.16 14.27
C LEU A 46 11.05 -4.33 15.34
N GLY A 47 12.16 -4.87 15.85
CA GLY A 47 13.08 -4.15 16.72
C GLY A 47 13.85 -3.07 15.97
N ALA A 48 14.41 -2.11 16.71
CA ALA A 48 15.28 -1.09 16.14
C ALA A 48 16.48 -1.71 15.41
N GLY A 49 16.76 -1.24 14.19
CA GLY A 49 17.87 -1.73 13.36
C GLY A 49 17.58 -3.03 12.60
N VAL A 50 16.40 -3.63 12.75
CA VAL A 50 16.00 -4.81 11.97
C VAL A 50 15.43 -4.36 10.62
N ALA A 51 15.96 -4.90 9.53
CA ALA A 51 15.50 -4.67 8.17
C ALA A 51 14.55 -5.78 7.71
N TYR A 52 13.66 -5.45 6.77
CA TYR A 52 12.83 -6.42 6.05
C TYR A 52 12.81 -6.07 4.55
N GLY A 53 12.37 -7.01 3.73
CA GLY A 53 12.16 -6.80 2.30
C GLY A 53 10.97 -7.60 1.80
N THR A 54 10.21 -7.01 0.86
CA THR A 54 9.11 -7.69 0.18
C THR A 54 9.67 -8.82 -0.70
N ILE A 55 9.29 -10.06 -0.41
CA ILE A 55 9.69 -11.25 -1.19
C ILE A 55 8.63 -11.68 -2.21
N ASP A 56 7.37 -11.37 -1.93
CA ASP A 56 6.22 -11.62 -2.79
C ASP A 56 5.19 -10.52 -2.57
N LEU A 57 4.50 -10.12 -3.64
CA LEU A 57 3.39 -9.18 -3.60
C LEU A 57 2.32 -9.64 -4.58
N ASN A 58 1.23 -10.18 -4.05
CA ASN A 58 0.05 -10.50 -4.83
C ASN A 58 -1.02 -9.42 -4.66
N ILE A 59 -1.48 -8.85 -5.77
CA ILE A 59 -2.56 -7.86 -5.76
C ILE A 59 -3.64 -8.24 -6.75
N LYS A 60 -4.88 -8.28 -6.26
CA LYS A 60 -6.09 -8.48 -7.05
C LYS A 60 -6.83 -7.17 -7.21
N MET A 61 -6.73 -6.56 -8.39
CA MET A 61 -7.49 -5.35 -8.73
C MET A 61 -8.92 -5.74 -9.10
N ILE A 62 -9.91 -5.39 -8.26
CA ILE A 62 -11.33 -5.74 -8.48
C ILE A 62 -12.16 -4.60 -9.07
N ARG A 63 -11.62 -3.38 -9.06
CA ARG A 63 -12.26 -2.17 -9.60
C ARG A 63 -11.20 -1.19 -10.10
N PRO A 64 -11.52 -0.33 -11.09
CA PRO A 64 -10.65 0.78 -11.45
C PRO A 64 -10.40 1.71 -10.25
N VAL A 65 -9.17 2.19 -10.14
CA VAL A 65 -8.78 3.18 -9.13
C VAL A 65 -9.25 4.57 -9.61
N PRO A 66 -10.03 5.31 -8.80
CA PRO A 66 -10.49 6.65 -9.17
C PRO A 66 -9.34 7.67 -9.15
N LYS A 67 -9.45 8.68 -10.03
CA LYS A 67 -8.51 9.79 -10.12
C LYS A 67 -8.98 10.95 -9.24
N ASP A 68 -8.05 11.62 -8.59
CA ASP A 68 -8.25 12.79 -7.71
C ASP A 68 -9.21 12.54 -6.54
N GLU A 69 -9.44 11.28 -6.19
CA GLU A 69 -10.22 10.87 -5.02
C GLU A 69 -9.31 10.37 -3.90
N ASN A 70 -9.70 10.62 -2.65
CA ASN A 70 -8.99 10.11 -1.49
C ASN A 70 -9.30 8.63 -1.27
N LEU A 71 -8.27 7.79 -1.38
CA LEU A 71 -8.35 6.36 -1.12
C LEU A 71 -7.69 6.03 0.21
N ILE A 72 -8.28 5.07 0.90
CA ILE A 72 -7.74 4.51 2.15
C ILE A 72 -7.07 3.19 1.81
N ALA A 73 -5.79 3.06 2.16
CA ALA A 73 -5.07 1.80 2.09
C ALA A 73 -4.75 1.33 3.51
N GLU A 74 -5.04 0.07 3.81
CA GLU A 74 -4.81 -0.53 5.12
C GLU A 74 -3.90 -1.76 5.01
N GLY A 75 -2.83 -1.77 5.79
CA GLY A 75 -1.94 -2.92 5.96
C GLY A 75 -2.17 -3.54 7.35
N ASN A 76 -2.38 -4.85 7.40
CA ASN A 76 -2.52 -5.60 8.64
C ASN A 76 -1.62 -6.84 8.57
N VAL A 77 -0.85 -7.10 9.63
CA VAL A 77 -0.05 -8.31 9.76
C VAL A 77 -0.92 -9.42 10.36
N ASN A 78 -1.13 -10.49 9.59
CA ASN A 78 -2.03 -11.59 9.95
C ASN A 78 -1.30 -12.87 10.41
N GLN A 79 0.02 -12.80 10.60
CA GLN A 79 0.86 -13.91 11.02
C GLN A 79 1.75 -13.48 12.18
N ASN A 80 2.16 -14.43 13.01
CA ASN A 80 3.18 -14.16 14.01
C ASN A 80 4.53 -14.00 13.29
N LEU A 81 5.13 -12.81 13.43
CA LEU A 81 6.51 -12.56 13.07
C LEU A 81 7.45 -13.05 14.17
#